data_AF-A0A2M7K2A9-F1
#
_entry.id   AF-A0A2M7K2A9-F1
#
_cell.length_a   1.000
_cell.length_b   1.000
_cell.length_c   1.000
_cell.angle_alpha   90.00
_cell.angle_beta   90.00
_cell.angle_gamma   90.00
#
_symmetry.space_group_name_H-M   'P 1'
#
loop_
_entity.id
_entity.type
_entity.pdbx_description
1 polymer ?
#
loop_
_entity_poly.entity_id
_entity_poly.type
_entity_poly.pdbx_seq_one_letter_code
_entity_poly.pdbx_strand_id
1 'polypeptide(L)'
;MSVYKTKIKKIGGTSYREIIKKARAIFHQIEKRSRRSAYLRSAYFKKEKVFLNLFWEHLRQKPRRERKWRLKFLSCAFDLIENSRKKPTSTINPNDKREVLHRFDGLTPTDEMFFVQIKENKKTGRKDFMSVFPEE
;
A
#
# COMPACT_ATOMS: atom_id res chain seq x y z
N MET A 1 1.80 13.46 -17.04
CA MET A 1 2.14 12.71 -15.81
C MET A 1 2.13 11.22 -16.14
N SER A 2 3.23 10.49 -15.90
CA SER A 2 3.31 9.06 -16.26
C SER A 2 3.00 8.20 -15.04
N VAL A 3 1.74 7.77 -14.92
CA VAL A 3 1.25 6.87 -13.86
C VAL A 3 1.78 5.45 -14.09
N TYR A 4 2.09 4.71 -13.02
CA TYR A 4 2.51 3.31 -13.15
C TYR A 4 1.28 2.39 -13.31
N LYS A 5 1.21 1.68 -14.43
CA LYS A 5 0.18 0.66 -14.65
C LYS A 5 0.62 -0.66 -14.01
N THR A 6 -0.14 -1.13 -13.01
CA THR A 6 0.16 -2.39 -12.33
C THR A 6 -0.12 -3.57 -13.22
N LYS A 7 0.69 -4.63 -13.08
CA LYS A 7 0.51 -5.89 -13.81
C LYS A 7 -0.52 -6.80 -13.15
N ILE A 8 -0.71 -6.63 -11.85
CA ILE A 8 -1.59 -7.48 -11.03
C ILE A 8 -3.00 -6.90 -10.99
N LYS A 9 -4.00 -7.78 -11.12
CA LYS A 9 -5.43 -7.43 -10.99
C LYS A 9 -5.83 -7.27 -9.51
N LYS A 10 -6.91 -6.53 -9.28
CA LYS A 10 -7.54 -6.42 -7.96
C LYS A 10 -7.99 -7.79 -7.45
N ILE A 11 -8.04 -7.92 -6.13
CA ILE A 11 -8.60 -9.11 -5.51
C ILE A 11 -10.10 -9.20 -5.85
N GLY A 12 -10.47 -10.27 -6.54
CA GLY A 12 -11.87 -10.60 -6.84
C GLY A 12 -12.64 -11.03 -5.59
N GLY A 13 -13.92 -10.68 -5.53
CA GLY A 13 -14.82 -11.09 -4.46
C GLY A 13 -15.93 -10.07 -4.19
N THR A 14 -17.06 -10.57 -3.71
CA THR A 14 -18.25 -9.78 -3.35
C THR A 14 -18.36 -9.60 -1.85
N SER A 15 -18.03 -10.63 -1.06
CA SER A 15 -18.10 -10.57 0.40
C SER A 15 -16.80 -10.09 1.03
N TYR A 16 -16.92 -9.29 2.11
CA TYR A 16 -15.76 -8.85 2.89
C TYR A 16 -14.96 -10.03 3.46
N ARG A 17 -15.64 -11.10 3.90
CA ARG A 17 -15.01 -12.31 4.47
C ARG A 17 -14.13 -13.03 3.45
N GLU A 18 -14.57 -13.06 2.20
CA GLU A 18 -13.79 -13.67 1.10
C GLU A 18 -12.55 -12.82 0.79
N ILE A 19 -12.74 -11.50 0.66
CA ILE A 19 -11.67 -10.57 0.31
C ILE A 19 -10.58 -10.54 1.40
N ILE A 20 -10.97 -10.48 2.68
CA ILE A 20 -9.99 -10.47 3.78
C ILE A 20 -9.21 -11.79 3.86
N LYS A 21 -9.84 -12.94 3.58
CA LYS A 21 -9.17 -14.24 3.54
C LYS A 21 -8.09 -14.26 2.46
N LYS A 22 -8.41 -13.80 1.25
CA LYS A 22 -7.44 -13.68 0.13
C LYS A 22 -6.32 -12.68 0.45
N ALA A 23 -6.68 -11.50 0.97
CA ALA A 23 -5.71 -10.47 1.35
C ALA A 23 -4.73 -10.96 2.44
N ARG A 24 -5.23 -11.65 3.47
CA ARG A 24 -4.39 -12.26 4.50
C ARG A 24 -3.48 -13.34 3.94
N ALA A 25 -3.95 -14.16 3.01
CA ALA A 25 -3.11 -15.18 2.37
C ALA A 25 -1.91 -14.55 1.65
N ILE A 26 -2.14 -13.46 0.89
CA ILE A 26 -1.07 -12.71 0.22
C ILE A 26 -0.10 -12.11 1.25
N PHE A 27 -0.63 -11.48 2.30
CA PHE A 27 0.18 -10.88 3.36
C PHE A 27 1.04 -11.92 4.08
N HIS A 28 0.46 -13.08 4.37
CA HIS A 28 1.14 -14.16 5.06
C HIS A 28 2.27 -14.77 4.23
N GLN A 29 2.15 -14.79 2.89
CA GLN A 29 3.26 -15.15 2.02
C GLN A 29 4.46 -14.19 2.15
N ILE A 30 4.19 -12.89 2.37
CA ILE A 30 5.25 -11.89 2.60
C ILE A 30 5.84 -12.07 4.00
N GLU A 31 4.99 -12.28 5.01
CA GLU A 31 5.43 -12.57 6.38
C GLU A 31 6.36 -13.78 6.42
N LYS A 32 6.03 -14.87 5.73
CA LYS A 32 6.89 -16.07 5.68
C LYS A 32 8.29 -15.79 5.13
N ARG A 33 8.44 -14.82 4.21
CA ARG A 33 9.75 -14.39 3.69
C ARG A 33 10.56 -13.59 4.72
N SER A 34 9.90 -13.03 5.73
CA SER A 34 10.51 -12.13 6.71
C SER A 34 10.46 -12.69 8.14
N ARG A 35 11.61 -12.83 8.80
CA ARG A 35 11.65 -13.43 10.15
C ARG A 35 11.03 -12.59 11.29
N ARG A 36 10.91 -11.26 11.15
CA ARG A 36 10.49 -10.36 12.26
C ARG A 36 9.38 -9.38 11.88
N SER A 37 9.54 -8.64 10.80
CA SER A 37 8.55 -7.68 10.33
C SER A 37 8.41 -7.80 8.82
N ALA A 38 7.18 -7.92 8.33
CA ALA A 38 6.89 -7.99 6.92
C ALA A 38 7.26 -6.66 6.25
N TYR A 39 8.02 -6.76 5.16
CA TYR A 39 8.40 -5.59 4.37
C TYR A 39 8.42 -5.93 2.89
N LEU A 40 8.20 -4.90 2.07
CA LEU A 40 8.47 -4.91 0.64
C LEU A 40 9.67 -4.03 0.34
N ARG A 41 10.38 -4.28 -0.76
CA ARG A 41 11.48 -3.42 -1.20
C ARG A 41 10.99 -2.52 -2.31
N SER A 42 11.01 -1.22 -2.10
CA SER A 42 10.46 -0.30 -3.09
C SER A 42 11.47 0.09 -4.16
N ALA A 43 11.10 -0.02 -5.45
CA ALA A 43 11.98 0.40 -6.53
C ALA A 43 12.26 1.92 -6.53
N TYR A 44 11.29 2.75 -6.15
CA TYR A 44 11.48 4.21 -6.03
C TYR A 44 12.49 4.56 -4.92
N PHE A 45 12.33 3.97 -3.73
CA PHE A 45 13.23 4.20 -2.60
C PHE A 45 14.52 3.37 -2.69
N LYS A 46 15.09 3.17 -3.90
CA LYS A 46 16.36 2.44 -4.09
C LYS A 46 16.41 1.06 -3.41
N LYS A 47 15.30 0.31 -3.42
CA LYS A 47 15.11 -1.01 -2.76
C LYS A 47 15.16 -0.97 -1.23
N GLU A 48 14.94 0.18 -0.62
CA GLU A 48 14.69 0.31 0.82
C GLU A 48 13.41 -0.42 1.25
N LYS A 49 13.38 -0.80 2.53
CA LYS A 49 12.29 -1.56 3.13
C LYS A 49 11.10 -0.65 3.44
N VAL A 50 9.94 -1.04 2.95
CA VAL A 50 8.63 -0.50 3.30
C VAL A 50 7.94 -1.54 4.16
N PHE A 51 7.82 -1.28 5.46
CA PHE A 51 7.23 -2.19 6.43
C PHE A 51 5.70 -2.21 6.30
N LEU A 52 5.09 -3.37 6.50
CA LEU A 52 3.66 -3.57 6.29
C LEU A 52 2.82 -3.56 7.58
N ASN A 53 3.46 -3.40 8.73
CA ASN A 53 2.83 -3.54 10.04
C ASN A 53 1.70 -2.53 10.27
N LEU A 54 1.88 -1.29 9.79
CA LEU A 54 0.94 -0.19 10.01
C LEU A 54 -0.40 -0.38 9.28
N PHE A 55 -0.40 -1.10 8.16
CA PHE A 55 -1.57 -1.22 7.28
C PHE A 55 -2.80 -1.77 7.99
N TRP A 56 -2.65 -2.86 8.75
CA TRP A 56 -3.77 -3.53 9.42
C TRP A 56 -4.37 -2.68 10.54
N GLU A 57 -3.53 -1.93 11.25
CA GLU A 57 -3.97 -1.00 12.28
C GLU A 57 -4.76 0.15 11.66
N HIS A 58 -4.21 0.79 10.63
CA HIS A 58 -4.88 1.89 9.94
C HIS A 58 -6.18 1.43 9.25
N LEU A 59 -6.20 0.23 8.65
CA LEU A 59 -7.40 -0.34 8.05
C LEU A 59 -8.54 -0.52 9.06
N ARG A 60 -8.22 -0.93 10.30
CA ARG A 60 -9.22 -1.11 11.38
C ARG A 60 -9.88 0.20 11.81
N GLN A 61 -9.24 1.34 11.61
CA GLN A 61 -9.80 2.65 11.95
C GLN A 61 -10.87 3.12 10.95
N LYS A 62 -11.03 2.42 9.81
CA LYS A 62 -11.87 2.89 8.69
C LYS A 62 -13.25 2.22 8.67
N PRO A 63 -14.27 2.81 8.01
CA PRO A 63 -15.59 2.20 7.86
C PRO A 63 -15.54 0.87 7.11
N ARG A 64 -16.45 -0.07 7.43
CA ARG A 64 -16.49 -1.43 6.82
C ARG A 64 -16.55 -1.39 5.28
N ARG A 65 -17.33 -0.46 4.71
CA ARG A 65 -17.46 -0.28 3.26
C ARG A 65 -16.10 0.04 2.62
N GLU A 66 -15.35 0.98 3.19
CA GLU A 66 -14.03 1.35 2.68
C GLU A 66 -13.01 0.23 2.90
N ARG A 67 -13.03 -0.47 4.04
CA ARG A 67 -12.09 -1.57 4.30
C ARG A 67 -12.11 -2.60 3.17
N LYS A 68 -13.30 -2.93 2.68
CA LYS A 68 -13.50 -3.84 1.55
C LYS A 68 -12.75 -3.35 0.30
N TRP A 69 -12.95 -2.08 -0.07
CA TRP A 69 -12.31 -1.50 -1.26
C TRP A 69 -10.79 -1.44 -1.10
N ARG A 70 -10.29 -0.94 0.04
CA ARG A 70 -8.84 -0.90 0.32
C ARG A 70 -8.19 -2.28 0.21
N LEU A 71 -8.85 -3.33 0.73
CA LEU A 71 -8.34 -4.70 0.61
C LEU A 71 -8.33 -5.21 -0.83
N LYS A 72 -9.27 -4.82 -1.69
CA LYS A 72 -9.28 -5.24 -3.11
C LYS A 72 -8.06 -4.73 -3.87
N PHE A 73 -7.58 -3.52 -3.55
CA PHE A 73 -6.41 -2.92 -4.18
C PHE A 73 -5.08 -3.35 -3.54
N LEU A 74 -5.09 -4.19 -2.50
CA LEU A 74 -3.87 -4.61 -1.81
C LEU A 74 -2.86 -5.29 -2.73
N SER A 75 -3.33 -6.17 -3.63
CA SER A 75 -2.45 -6.84 -4.61
C SER A 75 -1.80 -5.84 -5.57
N CYS A 76 -2.57 -4.87 -6.06
CA CYS A 76 -2.06 -3.80 -6.93
C CYS A 76 -1.09 -2.88 -6.17
N ALA A 77 -1.36 -2.59 -4.89
CA ALA A 77 -0.47 -1.77 -4.07
C ALA A 77 0.92 -2.42 -3.91
N PHE A 78 0.97 -3.72 -3.66
CA PHE A 78 2.26 -4.42 -3.51
C PHE A 78 3.08 -4.39 -4.80
N ASP A 79 2.45 -4.66 -5.95
CA ASP A 79 3.10 -4.54 -7.26
C ASP A 79 3.63 -3.12 -7.51
N LEU A 80 2.82 -2.12 -7.20
CA LEU A 80 3.20 -0.72 -7.34
C LEU A 80 4.41 -0.37 -6.48
N ILE A 81 4.41 -0.79 -5.21
CA ILE A 81 5.51 -0.49 -4.28
C ILE A 81 6.80 -1.12 -4.79
N GLU A 82 6.76 -2.39 -5.18
CA GLU A 82 7.94 -3.16 -5.60
C GLU A 82 8.53 -2.68 -6.93
N ASN A 83 7.68 -2.32 -7.89
CA ASN A 83 8.12 -2.10 -9.27
C ASN A 83 8.12 -0.62 -9.70
N SER A 84 7.32 0.24 -9.07
CA SER A 84 7.23 1.65 -9.47
C SER A 84 8.49 2.42 -9.07
N ARG A 85 9.07 3.12 -10.04
CA ARG A 85 10.10 4.16 -9.85
C ARG A 85 9.54 5.57 -10.03
N LYS A 86 8.22 5.69 -10.17
CA LYS A 86 7.57 7.00 -10.38
C LYS A 86 7.63 7.81 -9.09
N LYS A 87 7.85 9.12 -9.25
CA LYS A 87 7.94 10.05 -8.11
C LYS A 87 6.57 10.20 -7.45
N PRO A 88 6.44 9.91 -6.16
CA PRO A 88 5.21 10.15 -5.41
C PRO A 88 5.04 11.63 -5.08
N THR A 89 3.79 12.04 -4.89
CA THR A 89 3.47 13.31 -4.25
C THR A 89 3.76 13.18 -2.77
N SER A 90 4.66 14.02 -2.26
CA SER A 90 5.15 13.92 -0.87
C SER A 90 4.72 15.16 -0.08
N THR A 91 3.99 14.96 1.00
CA THR A 91 3.49 16.04 1.87
C THR A 91 3.89 15.79 3.32
N ILE A 92 4.11 16.85 4.09
CA ILE A 92 4.33 16.71 5.54
C ILE A 92 3.01 16.27 6.18
N ASN A 93 3.07 15.31 7.10
CA ASN A 93 1.87 14.88 7.82
C ASN A 93 1.32 16.06 8.66
N PRO A 94 0.06 16.46 8.48
CA PRO A 94 -0.54 17.56 9.26
C PRO A 94 -0.53 17.29 10.76
N ASN A 95 -0.66 16.02 11.16
CA ASN A 95 -0.75 15.61 12.56
C ASN A 95 0.64 15.51 13.22
N ASP A 96 1.70 15.26 12.45
CA ASP A 96 3.07 15.17 12.96
C ASP A 96 4.09 15.66 11.92
N LYS A 97 4.71 16.82 12.16
CA LYS A 97 5.70 17.43 11.27
C LYS A 97 6.95 16.57 11.06
N ARG A 98 7.18 15.58 11.92
CA ARG A 98 8.30 14.61 11.83
C ARG A 98 8.04 13.51 10.81
N GLU A 99 6.87 13.47 10.21
CA GLU A 99 6.47 12.43 9.28
C GLU A 99 6.20 13.02 7.89
N VAL A 100 6.54 12.24 6.86
CA VAL A 100 6.24 12.53 5.45
C VAL A 100 5.29 11.47 4.93
N LEU A 101 4.26 11.91 4.22
CA LEU A 101 3.32 11.03 3.54
C LEU A 101 3.65 11.05 2.04
N HIS A 102 4.09 9.91 1.52
CA HIS A 102 4.32 9.69 0.11
C HIS A 102 3.08 9.02 -0.50
N ARG A 103 2.41 9.75 -1.39
CA ARG A 103 1.28 9.25 -2.18
C ARG A 103 1.78 8.86 -3.56
N PHE A 104 1.69 7.57 -3.87
CA PHE A 104 1.99 7.02 -5.18
C PHE A 104 0.70 6.82 -5.96
N ASP A 105 0.74 7.24 -7.21
CA ASP A 105 -0.39 7.10 -8.13
C ASP A 105 -0.20 5.81 -8.95
N GLY A 106 -1.25 5.00 -8.98
CA GLY A 106 -1.29 3.71 -9.66
C GLY A 106 -2.50 3.60 -10.56
N LEU A 107 -2.33 2.88 -11.66
CA LEU A 107 -3.42 2.52 -12.56
C LEU A 107 -3.55 1.00 -12.59
N THR A 108 -4.74 0.47 -12.38
CA THR A 108 -4.99 -0.97 -12.49
C THR A 108 -4.92 -1.45 -13.95
N PRO A 109 -4.84 -2.77 -14.22
CA PRO A 109 -4.96 -3.28 -15.58
C PRO A 109 -6.28 -2.88 -16.28
N THR A 110 -7.32 -2.60 -15.50
CA THR A 110 -8.66 -2.17 -15.93
C THR A 110 -8.81 -0.65 -15.97
N ASP A 111 -7.70 0.09 -15.95
CA ASP A 111 -7.65 1.56 -16.06
C ASP A 111 -8.36 2.32 -14.93
N GLU A 112 -8.55 1.69 -13.78
CA GLU A 112 -9.00 2.38 -12.56
C GLU A 112 -7.80 2.97 -11.81
N MET A 113 -7.91 4.24 -11.43
CA MET A 113 -6.88 4.94 -10.66
C MET A 113 -6.99 4.62 -9.16
N PHE A 114 -5.84 4.46 -8.53
CA PHE A 114 -5.74 4.21 -7.10
C PHE A 114 -4.45 4.81 -6.54
N PHE A 115 -4.48 5.09 -5.24
CA PHE A 115 -3.39 5.72 -4.52
C PHE A 115 -2.85 4.79 -3.44
N VAL A 116 -1.53 4.74 -3.33
CA VAL A 116 -0.82 4.07 -2.24
C VAL A 116 -0.15 5.12 -1.37
N GLN A 117 -0.46 5.09 -0.08
CA GLN A 117 0.12 5.99 0.91
C GLN A 117 1.17 5.25 1.74
N ILE A 118 2.40 5.74 1.69
CA ILE A 118 3.52 5.31 2.52
C ILE A 118 3.87 6.45 3.47
N LYS A 119 4.00 6.12 4.75
CA LYS A 119 4.42 7.04 5.80
C LYS A 119 5.91 6.85 6.05
N GLU A 120 6.68 7.93 5.99
CA GLU A 120 8.10 7.96 6.30
C GLU A 120 8.35 8.78 7.57
N ASN A 121 9.13 8.23 8.50
CA ASN A 121 9.61 8.96 9.67
C ASN A 121 10.92 9.67 9.33
N LYS A 122 10.97 11.00 9.43
CA LYS A 122 12.16 11.80 9.07
C LYS A 122 13.37 11.53 9.95
N LYS A 123 13.18 11.13 11.21
CA LYS A 123 14.27 10.89 12.16
C LYS A 123 14.97 9.56 11.89
N THR A 124 14.21 8.51 11.58
CA THR A 124 14.74 7.14 11.42
C THR A 124 14.85 6.71 9.95
N GLY A 125 14.26 7.45 9.02
CA GLY A 125 14.12 7.06 7.61
C GLY A 125 13.18 5.87 7.38
N ARG A 126 12.53 5.36 8.44
CA ARG A 126 11.68 4.18 8.39
C ARG A 126 10.41 4.50 7.60
N LYS A 127 10.10 3.63 6.64
CA LYS A 127 8.94 3.72 5.76
C LYS A 127 7.95 2.61 6.10
N ASP A 128 6.69 2.98 6.34
CA ASP A 128 5.61 2.07 6.66
C ASP A 128 4.47 2.26 5.65
N PHE A 129 4.02 1.16 5.04
CA PHE A 129 2.83 1.12 4.19
C PHE A 129 1.60 1.38 5.05
N MET A 130 0.95 2.51 4.80
CA MET A 130 -0.15 3.01 5.63
C MET A 130 -1.51 2.61 5.06
N SER A 131 -1.73 2.86 3.77
CA SER A 131 -3.05 2.66 3.16
C SER A 131 -2.98 2.54 1.64
N VAL A 132 -4.03 1.97 1.06
CA VAL A 132 -4.34 2.02 -0.37
C VAL A 132 -5.82 2.37 -0.52
N PHE A 133 -6.17 3.22 -1.49
CA PHE A 133 -7.55 3.63 -1.74
C PHE A 133 -7.74 4.01 -3.22
N PRO A 134 -8.94 3.83 -3.80
CA PRO A 134 -9.24 4.27 -5.16
C PRO A 134 -9.29 5.81 -5.24
N GLU A 135 -9.19 6.34 -6.46
CA GLU A 135 -9.67 7.70 -6.76
C GLU A 135 -11.20 7.75 -6.57
N GLU A 136 -11.69 8.83 -5.96
CA GLU A 136 -13.11 9.02 -5.62
C GLU A 136 -14.01 9.17 -6.86
#